data_AF-A0A432EX92-F1
#
_entry.id   AF-A0A432EX92-F1
#
_cell.length_a   1.000
_cell.length_b   1.000
_cell.length_c   1.000
_cell.angle_alpha   90.00
_cell.angle_beta   90.00
_cell.angle_gamma   90.00
#
_symmetry.space_group_name_H-M   'P 1'
#
loop_
_entity.id
_entity.type
_entity.pdbx_description
1 polymer ?
#
loop_
_entity_poly.entity_id
_entity_poly.type
_entity_poly.pdbx_seq_one_letter_code
_entity_poly.pdbx_strand_id
1 'polypeptide(L)'
;MNVSEQRDHAVAAAIDQIRQIEQQQGVNYDALRMIRDELIELSRDKELFPRSSFPITEDGGSAVYRISEDSDHRYALYASVGA
;
A
#
# COMPACT_ATOMS: atom_id res chain seq x y z
N MET A 1 16.53 12.03 -0.99
CA MET A 1 15.50 11.04 -1.35
C MET A 1 14.25 11.82 -1.71
N ASN A 2 13.66 11.59 -2.87
CA ASN A 2 12.41 12.24 -3.28
C ASN A 2 11.19 11.50 -2.67
N VAL A 3 10.00 12.08 -2.75
CA VAL A 3 8.78 11.49 -2.18
C VAL A 3 8.45 10.10 -2.74
N SER A 4 8.80 9.83 -4.01
CA SER A 4 8.58 8.50 -4.60
C SER A 4 9.51 7.48 -3.98
N GLU A 5 10.79 7.78 -3.85
CA GLU A 5 11.78 6.88 -3.23
C GLU A 5 11.44 6.61 -1.75
N GLN A 6 10.97 7.63 -1.02
CA GLN A 6 10.52 7.47 0.37
C GLN A 6 9.28 6.58 0.46
N ARG A 7 8.31 6.78 -0.44
CA ARG A 7 7.11 5.93 -0.52
C ARG A 7 7.49 4.50 -0.86
N ASP A 8 8.36 4.28 -1.83
CA ASP A 8 8.77 2.93 -2.26
C ASP A 8 9.43 2.18 -1.09
N HIS A 9 10.29 2.86 -0.32
CA HIS A 9 10.91 2.28 0.88
C HIS A 9 9.86 1.94 1.97
N ALA A 10 8.93 2.86 2.26
CA ALA A 10 7.88 2.64 3.25
C ALA A 10 6.93 1.50 2.84
N VAL A 11 6.55 1.44 1.56
CA VAL A 11 5.72 0.38 1.00
C VAL A 11 6.45 -0.96 1.06
N ALA A 12 7.73 -1.01 0.70
CA ALA A 12 8.52 -2.24 0.79
C ALA A 12 8.56 -2.77 2.23
N ALA A 13 8.82 -1.89 3.21
CA ALA A 13 8.84 -2.26 4.62
C ALA A 13 7.48 -2.79 5.10
N ALA A 14 6.37 -2.14 4.72
CA ALA A 14 5.03 -2.59 5.08
C ALA A 14 4.69 -3.97 4.47
N ILE A 15 5.03 -4.19 3.20
CA ILE A 15 4.82 -5.48 2.53
C ILE A 15 5.70 -6.57 3.17
N ASP A 16 6.94 -6.27 3.55
CA ASP A 16 7.80 -7.19 4.31
C ASP A 16 7.14 -7.63 5.63
N GLN A 17 6.58 -6.68 6.40
CA GLN A 17 5.88 -7.00 7.65
C GLN A 17 4.64 -7.85 7.40
N ILE A 18 3.83 -7.53 6.39
CA ILE A 18 2.64 -8.32 6.01
C ILE A 18 3.03 -9.76 5.66
N ARG A 19 4.11 -9.95 4.90
CA ARG A 19 4.64 -11.27 4.57
C ARG A 19 5.09 -12.04 5.81
N GLN A 20 5.77 -11.36 6.74
CA GLN A 20 6.19 -11.98 8.00
C GLN A 20 5.00 -12.42 8.85
N ILE A 21 3.93 -11.60 8.92
CA ILE A 21 2.69 -11.96 9.63
C ILE A 21 2.08 -13.24 9.06
N GLU A 22 1.91 -13.32 7.74
CA GLU A 22 1.35 -14.51 7.09
C GLU A 22 2.24 -15.75 7.31
N GLN A 23 3.56 -15.60 7.15
CA GLN A 23 4.49 -16.72 7.32
C GLN A 23 4.47 -17.29 8.75
N GLN A 24 4.30 -16.44 9.77
CA GLN A 24 4.34 -16.84 11.17
C GLN A 24 3.00 -17.41 11.67
N GLN A 25 1.88 -16.85 11.21
CA GLN A 25 0.55 -17.14 11.77
C GLN A 25 -0.38 -17.87 10.80
N GLY A 26 -0.01 -17.94 9.53
CA GLY A 26 -0.92 -18.31 8.45
C GLY A 26 -2.02 -17.27 8.24
N VAL A 27 -2.98 -17.59 7.38
CA VAL A 27 -4.14 -16.72 7.10
C VAL A 27 -5.25 -17.03 8.10
N ASN A 28 -5.42 -16.14 9.08
CA ASN A 28 -6.48 -16.22 10.10
C ASN A 28 -6.94 -14.81 10.51
N TYR A 29 -7.96 -14.71 11.37
CA TYR A 29 -8.56 -13.43 11.75
C TYR A 29 -7.56 -12.47 12.44
N ASP A 30 -6.71 -12.99 13.33
CA ASP A 30 -5.73 -12.17 14.06
C ASP A 30 -4.61 -11.71 13.13
N ALA A 31 -4.14 -12.57 12.23
CA ALA A 31 -3.19 -12.21 11.19
C ALA A 31 -3.75 -11.11 10.27
N LEU A 32 -5.00 -11.24 9.82
CA LEU A 32 -5.67 -10.23 9.00
C LEU A 32 -5.85 -8.90 9.75
N ARG A 33 -6.11 -8.94 11.06
CA ARG A 33 -6.15 -7.73 11.91
C ARG A 33 -4.80 -7.03 11.92
N MET A 34 -3.70 -7.77 12.09
CA MET A 34 -2.35 -7.19 12.09
C MET A 34 -1.97 -6.62 10.72
N ILE A 35 -2.30 -7.32 9.63
CA ILE A 35 -2.09 -6.83 8.26
C ILE A 35 -2.86 -5.53 8.02
N ARG A 36 -4.12 -5.44 8.48
CA ARG A 36 -4.90 -4.20 8.43
C ARG A 36 -4.21 -3.07 9.19
N ASP A 37 -3.67 -3.35 10.37
CA ASP A 37 -3.04 -2.32 11.20
C ASP A 37 -1.75 -1.78 10.54
N GLU A 38 -0.98 -2.65 9.86
CA GLU A 38 0.17 -2.23 9.04
C GLU A 38 -0.24 -1.30 7.88
N LEU A 39 -1.32 -1.64 7.17
CA LEU A 39 -1.86 -0.80 6.09
C LEU A 39 -2.37 0.55 6.62
N ILE A 40 -2.99 0.56 7.81
CA ILE A 40 -3.43 1.79 8.46
C ILE A 40 -2.21 2.65 8.80
N GLU A 41 -1.16 2.06 9.38
CA GLU A 41 0.04 2.81 9.75
C GLU A 41 0.74 3.41 8.53
N LEU A 42 0.92 2.63 7.46
CA LEU A 42 1.44 3.14 6.19
C LEU A 42 0.63 4.33 5.66
N SER A 43 -0.70 4.26 5.75
CA SER A 43 -1.60 5.32 5.25
C SER A 43 -1.63 6.60 6.10
N ARG A 44 -1.07 6.58 7.32
CA ARG A 44 -1.05 7.77 8.20
C ARG A 44 -0.10 8.83 7.70
N ASP A 45 0.99 8.43 7.06
CA ASP A 45 1.94 9.35 6.46
C ASP A 45 1.42 9.84 5.10
N LYS A 46 0.58 10.87 5.16
CA LYS A 46 -0.03 11.49 3.97
C LYS A 46 0.99 12.15 3.05
N GLU A 47 2.17 12.48 3.55
CA GLU A 47 3.21 13.13 2.74
C GLU A 47 3.81 12.15 1.73
N LEU A 48 3.77 10.84 2.01
CA LEU A 48 4.14 9.78 1.06
C LEU A 48 3.14 9.64 -0.10
N PHE A 49 1.90 10.09 0.08
CA PHE A 49 0.83 9.94 -0.90
C PHE A 49 0.21 11.28 -1.34
N PRO A 50 1.01 12.23 -1.88
CA PRO A 50 0.48 13.51 -2.28
C PRO A 50 -0.43 13.33 -3.50
N ARG A 51 -1.55 14.08 -3.55
CA ARG A 51 -2.50 14.03 -4.67
C ARG A 51 -1.86 14.30 -6.04
N SER A 52 -0.79 15.10 -6.08
CA SER A 52 -0.03 15.36 -7.31
C SER A 52 0.63 14.11 -7.90
N SER A 53 0.87 13.07 -7.10
CA SER A 53 1.38 11.77 -7.58
C SER A 53 0.27 10.84 -8.09
N PHE A 54 -1.00 11.19 -7.88
CA PHE A 54 -2.17 10.37 -8.21
C PHE A 54 -3.24 11.23 -8.91
N PRO A 55 -2.99 11.66 -10.16
CA PRO A 55 -3.88 12.57 -10.88
C PRO A 55 -5.19 11.89 -11.30
N ILE A 56 -6.33 12.39 -10.79
CA ILE A 56 -7.66 11.95 -11.22
C ILE A 56 -7.88 12.30 -12.70
N THR A 57 -8.56 11.43 -13.44
CA THR A 57 -8.96 11.69 -14.83
C THR A 57 -9.89 12.91 -14.92
N GLU A 58 -9.83 13.65 -16.03
CA GLU A 58 -10.60 14.89 -16.21
C GLU A 58 -12.13 14.69 -16.12
N ASP A 59 -12.61 13.47 -16.35
CA ASP A 59 -14.01 13.07 -16.22
C ASP A 59 -14.46 12.87 -14.75
N GLY A 60 -13.55 13.01 -13.78
CA GLY A 60 -13.83 12.83 -12.35
C GLY A 60 -14.03 11.37 -11.93
N GLY A 61 -13.70 10.41 -12.82
CA GLY A 61 -13.78 8.99 -12.54
C GLY A 61 -12.78 8.54 -11.45
N SER A 62 -13.13 7.47 -10.73
CA SER A 62 -12.19 6.83 -9.80
C SER A 62 -11.02 6.19 -10.56
N ALA A 63 -9.79 6.38 -10.11
CA ALA A 63 -8.60 5.74 -10.67
C ALA A 63 -7.94 4.81 -9.65
N VAL A 64 -7.40 3.68 -10.13
CA VAL A 64 -6.66 2.71 -9.32
C VAL A 64 -5.20 2.68 -9.77
N TYR A 65 -4.28 2.92 -8.84
CA TYR A 65 -2.84 2.91 -9.06
C TYR A 65 -2.22 1.69 -8.40
N ARG A 66 -1.45 0.90 -9.16
CA ARG A 66 -0.59 -0.13 -8.61
C ARG A 66 0.62 0.51 -7.95
N ILE A 67 0.75 0.37 -6.64
CA ILE A 67 1.83 0.95 -5.84
C ILE A 67 3.00 -0.04 -5.73
N SER A 68 2.69 -1.32 -5.53
CA SER A 68 3.66 -2.40 -5.48
C SER A 68 3.02 -3.72 -5.91
N GLU A 69 3.81 -4.61 -6.47
CA GLU A 69 3.41 -5.98 -6.81
C GLU A 69 4.64 -6.88 -6.75
N ASP A 70 4.51 -7.99 -6.04
CA ASP A 70 5.54 -9.02 -5.97
C ASP A 70 5.67 -9.74 -7.33
N SER A 71 6.88 -10.22 -7.64
CA SER A 71 7.16 -10.92 -8.90
C SER A 71 6.39 -12.24 -9.07
N ASP A 72 5.93 -12.82 -7.96
CA ASP A 72 5.10 -14.03 -7.95
C ASP A 72 3.60 -13.75 -7.90
N HIS A 73 3.21 -12.46 -7.97
CA HIS A 73 1.84 -11.96 -7.94
C HIS A 73 1.04 -12.34 -6.68
N ARG A 74 1.70 -12.76 -5.60
CA ARG A 74 1.03 -13.11 -4.35
C ARG A 74 0.56 -11.89 -3.55
N TYR A 75 1.30 -10.79 -3.64
CA TYR A 75 0.97 -9.53 -2.99
C TYR A 75 0.98 -8.41 -4.00
N ALA A 76 -0.05 -7.58 -3.93
CA ALA A 76 -0.11 -6.33 -4.67
C ALA A 76 -0.82 -5.27 -3.82
N LEU A 77 -0.25 -4.07 -3.79
CA LEU A 77 -0.83 -2.92 -3.13
C LEU A 77 -1.35 -1.94 -4.17
N TYR A 78 -2.62 -1.57 -4.03
CA TYR A 78 -3.27 -0.61 -4.90
C TYR A 78 -3.77 0.59 -4.08
N ALA A 79 -3.61 1.78 -4.64
CA ALA A 79 -4.26 2.99 -4.16
C ALA A 79 -5.45 3.32 -5.05
N SER A 80 -6.60 3.57 -4.45
CA SER A 80 -7.78 4.07 -5.15
C SER A 80 -7.93 5.56 -4.84
N VAL A 81 -8.10 6.37 -5.89
CA VAL A 81 -8.47 7.77 -5.77
C VAL A 81 -9.85 7.95 -6.41
N GLY A 82 -10.69 8.77 -5.78
CA GLY A 82 -11.98 9.17 -6.29
C GLY A 82 -12.24 10.64 -5.99
N ALA A 83 -13.24 11.20 -6.67
CA ALA A 83 -13.71 12.57 -6.46
C ALA A 83 -14.23 12.79 -5.04
#